data_AF-A0A318PJH2-F1
#
_entry.id   AF-A0A318PJH2-F1
#
_cell.length_a   1.000
_cell.length_b   1.000
_cell.length_c   1.000
_cell.angle_alpha   90.00
_cell.angle_beta   90.00
_cell.angle_gamma   90.00
#
_symmetry.space_group_name_H-M   'P 1'
#
loop_
_entity.id
_entity.type
_entity.pdbx_description
1 polymer ?
#
loop_
_entity_poly.entity_id
_entity_poly.type
_entity_poly.pdbx_seq_one_letter_code
_entity_poly.pdbx_strand_id
1 'polypeptide(L)'
;MSILSARPEHAPAACVRRAEQAFEHLTAPLAAKSTEDTAFYRYGRLISRNEVGSDPARLGLAVAGFHAGCTARAHARPAAMLTTATHDHKRGEDSRARLAVLSEMAPRWHAQASEWFARNGAETAIGPDRIDELMLYQTMLGAWPLTPFASVTTREAWCERIVQWQTKALREAKRHTNWLTPDTAYEDACTAFARRLAANGAFMARMDQVVARMAPAGALNGLAQTLLRLTTPGVPDLYQGCDLWDFSLVDPDNRRPVDFGLRHALLEHAGSFDASAATWRTGQVKFDLIRRILSFRARYPDLFAKGHYQPLEVEGADRDHAIAFLRQHDGFSLLVVAPRLPLGMEIQADTLAPGRDMALRVTLPQPVGPWHSLLGALPVQATVPFARGQVPLVCLVHDAGGRGLP
;
A
#
# COMPACT_ATOMS: atom_id res chain seq x y z
N MET A 1 -14.17 -35.74 -15.63
CA MET A 1 -12.82 -35.50 -15.10
C MET A 1 -12.03 -36.78 -15.34
N SER A 2 -11.08 -36.80 -16.28
CA SER A 2 -10.24 -37.98 -16.44
C SER A 2 -9.22 -37.98 -15.31
N ILE A 3 -9.39 -38.87 -14.33
CA ILE A 3 -8.43 -39.07 -13.23
C ILE A 3 -7.11 -39.66 -13.77
N LEU A 4 -7.13 -40.25 -14.97
CA LEU A 4 -5.98 -40.83 -15.65
C LEU A 4 -5.84 -40.17 -17.03
N SER A 5 -5.03 -39.11 -17.12
CA SER A 5 -4.78 -38.40 -18.39
C SER A 5 -3.76 -39.10 -19.29
N ALA A 6 -3.02 -40.08 -18.75
CA ALA A 6 -2.06 -40.89 -19.48
C ALA A 6 -2.10 -42.33 -18.99
N ARG A 7 -1.90 -43.28 -19.92
CA ARG A 7 -1.69 -44.68 -19.55
C ARG A 7 -0.34 -44.85 -18.83
N PRO A 8 -0.18 -45.77 -17.87
CA PRO A 8 1.06 -45.94 -17.11
C PRO A 8 2.32 -46.10 -17.98
N GLU A 9 2.19 -46.72 -19.16
CA GLU A 9 3.25 -46.87 -20.15
C GLU A 9 3.76 -45.56 -20.78
N HIS A 10 2.98 -44.48 -20.69
CA HIS A 10 3.36 -43.14 -21.15
C HIS A 10 3.97 -42.28 -20.03
N ALA A 11 4.03 -42.79 -18.79
CA ALA A 11 4.67 -42.07 -17.70
C ALA A 11 6.19 -42.03 -17.93
N PRO A 12 6.86 -40.88 -17.74
CA PRO A 12 8.32 -40.80 -17.82
C PRO A 12 8.98 -41.83 -16.90
N ALA A 13 10.17 -42.32 -17.23
CA ALA A 13 10.88 -43.28 -16.37
C ALA A 13 11.00 -42.78 -14.92
N ALA A 14 11.07 -43.69 -13.94
CA ALA A 14 11.08 -43.31 -12.52
C ALA A 14 12.20 -42.33 -12.15
N CYS A 15 13.35 -42.40 -12.82
CA CYS A 15 14.44 -41.43 -12.66
C CYS A 15 14.06 -40.03 -13.16
N VAL A 16 13.34 -39.92 -14.28
CA VAL A 16 12.86 -38.65 -14.84
C VAL A 16 11.86 -38.00 -13.90
N ARG A 17 10.86 -38.76 -13.41
CA ARG A 17 9.87 -38.21 -12.45
C ARG A 17 10.51 -37.73 -11.16
N ARG A 18 11.54 -38.43 -10.64
CA ARG A 18 12.30 -37.97 -9.47
C ARG A 18 13.07 -36.69 -9.76
N ALA A 19 13.66 -36.56 -10.95
CA ALA A 19 14.36 -35.36 -11.36
C ALA A 19 13.39 -34.17 -11.53
N GLU A 20 12.23 -34.39 -12.14
CA GLU A 20 11.15 -33.38 -12.26
C GLU A 20 10.70 -32.90 -10.87
N GLN A 21 10.39 -33.83 -9.97
CA GLN A 21 9.98 -33.50 -8.61
C GLN A 21 11.08 -32.74 -7.83
N ALA A 22 12.34 -33.17 -7.96
CA ALA A 22 13.47 -32.48 -7.35
C ALA A 22 13.64 -31.06 -7.91
N PHE A 23 13.48 -30.89 -9.23
CA PHE A 23 13.51 -29.58 -9.87
C PHE A 23 12.38 -28.68 -9.35
N GLU A 24 11.13 -29.17 -9.32
CA GLU A 24 9.97 -28.45 -8.79
C GLU A 24 10.21 -27.96 -7.36
N HIS A 25 10.72 -28.82 -6.47
CA HIS A 25 11.06 -28.45 -5.09
C HIS A 25 12.16 -27.38 -4.97
N LEU A 26 13.03 -27.22 -5.98
CA LEU A 26 14.10 -26.22 -6.00
C LEU A 26 13.69 -24.88 -6.64
N THR A 27 12.68 -24.88 -7.52
CA THR A 27 12.27 -23.66 -8.24
C THR A 27 11.72 -22.56 -7.32
N ALA A 28 10.84 -22.89 -6.37
CA ALA A 28 10.27 -21.93 -5.43
C ALA A 28 11.33 -21.26 -4.53
N PRO A 29 12.21 -22.00 -3.82
CA PRO A 29 13.26 -21.36 -3.01
C PRO A 29 14.26 -20.59 -3.86
N LEU A 30 14.59 -21.05 -5.07
CA LEU A 30 15.44 -20.31 -6.00
C LEU A 30 14.81 -18.97 -6.37
N ALA A 31 13.52 -18.96 -6.75
CA ALA A 31 12.80 -17.73 -7.11
C ALA A 31 12.76 -16.75 -5.93
N ALA A 32 12.43 -17.22 -4.72
CA ALA A 32 12.41 -16.40 -3.50
C ALA A 32 13.80 -15.81 -3.20
N LYS A 33 14.86 -16.63 -3.20
CA LYS A 33 16.21 -16.16 -2.85
C LYS A 33 16.85 -15.25 -3.90
N SER A 34 16.62 -15.53 -5.18
CA SER A 34 17.17 -14.72 -6.28
C SER A 34 16.38 -13.42 -6.50
N THR A 35 15.06 -13.45 -6.36
CA THR A 35 14.20 -12.31 -6.67
C THR A 35 13.95 -11.47 -5.42
N GLU A 36 13.31 -12.07 -4.41
CA GLU A 36 12.80 -11.35 -3.25
C GLU A 36 13.92 -10.97 -2.26
N ASP A 37 14.88 -11.87 -2.06
CA ASP A 37 16.00 -11.67 -1.12
C ASP A 37 17.31 -11.24 -1.82
N THR A 38 17.26 -10.89 -3.11
CA THR A 38 18.44 -10.35 -3.81
C THR A 38 18.08 -9.26 -4.83
N ALA A 39 17.32 -9.57 -5.88
CA ALA A 39 17.02 -8.60 -6.95
C ALA A 39 16.27 -7.35 -6.43
N PHE A 40 15.34 -7.51 -5.49
CA PHE A 40 14.63 -6.40 -4.83
C PHE A 40 15.55 -5.44 -4.08
N TYR A 41 16.71 -5.91 -3.62
CA TYR A 41 17.71 -5.08 -2.95
C TYR A 41 18.73 -4.46 -3.92
N ARG A 42 18.67 -4.81 -5.21
CA ARG A 42 19.54 -4.25 -6.26
C ARG A 42 18.82 -3.27 -7.18
N TYR A 43 17.50 -3.41 -7.34
CA TYR A 43 16.73 -2.63 -8.31
C TYR A 43 15.98 -1.46 -7.63
N GLY A 44 16.66 -0.33 -7.47
CA GLY A 44 16.15 0.84 -6.73
C GLY A 44 15.30 1.83 -7.52
N ARG A 45 14.72 1.46 -8.67
CA ARG A 45 13.93 2.39 -9.51
C ARG A 45 12.75 3.00 -8.74
N LEU A 46 11.96 2.16 -8.07
CA LEU A 46 10.87 2.57 -7.19
C LEU A 46 10.56 1.43 -6.20
N ILE A 47 11.04 1.53 -4.96
CA ILE A 47 11.00 0.40 -4.01
C ILE A 47 9.60 0.08 -3.48
N SER A 48 8.57 0.86 -3.83
CA SER A 48 7.18 0.47 -3.61
C SER A 48 6.76 -0.76 -4.41
N ARG A 49 7.52 -1.10 -5.47
CA ARG A 49 7.30 -2.27 -6.32
C ARG A 49 8.23 -3.46 -6.00
N ASN A 50 9.06 -3.35 -4.97
CA ASN A 50 9.94 -4.43 -4.54
C ASN A 50 9.30 -5.15 -3.36
N GLU A 51 8.28 -5.97 -3.65
CA GLU A 51 7.46 -6.64 -2.63
C GLU A 51 7.24 -8.13 -2.97
N VAL A 52 7.05 -8.97 -1.95
CA VAL A 52 6.79 -10.41 -2.12
C VAL A 52 5.65 -10.65 -3.11
N GLY A 53 5.87 -11.54 -4.08
CA GLY A 53 4.90 -11.83 -5.15
C GLY A 53 4.72 -10.73 -6.21
N SER A 54 5.54 -9.68 -6.23
CA SER A 54 5.50 -8.64 -7.26
C SER A 54 6.56 -8.78 -8.34
N ASP A 55 6.25 -8.28 -9.53
CA ASP A 55 7.22 -8.03 -10.60
C ASP A 55 7.63 -6.55 -10.57
N PRO A 56 8.88 -6.22 -10.22
CA PRO A 56 9.33 -4.84 -10.04
C PRO A 56 9.50 -4.10 -11.39
N ALA A 57 9.51 -4.82 -12.52
CA ALA A 57 9.49 -4.20 -13.84
C ALA A 57 8.10 -3.62 -14.18
N ARG A 58 7.03 -4.12 -13.56
CA ARG A 58 5.66 -3.63 -13.71
C ARG A 58 5.35 -2.53 -12.70
N LEU A 59 5.46 -1.28 -13.14
CA LEU A 59 5.25 -0.10 -12.29
C LEU A 59 3.78 0.19 -11.94
N GLY A 60 2.85 -0.16 -12.83
CA GLY A 60 1.44 0.17 -12.65
C GLY A 60 0.53 -0.76 -13.44
N LEU A 61 -0.77 -0.62 -13.18
CA LEU A 61 -1.84 -1.39 -13.80
C LEU A 61 -2.93 -0.41 -14.27
N ALA A 62 -3.42 -0.58 -15.49
CA ALA A 62 -4.57 0.18 -15.98
C ALA A 62 -5.83 -0.19 -15.18
N VAL A 63 -6.76 0.75 -15.01
CA VAL A 63 -8.03 0.53 -14.26
C VAL A 63 -8.83 -0.64 -14.84
N ALA A 64 -8.90 -0.77 -16.17
CA ALA A 64 -9.50 -1.92 -16.83
C ALA A 64 -8.84 -3.26 -16.45
N GLY A 65 -7.51 -3.29 -16.33
CA GLY A 65 -6.77 -4.47 -15.88
C GLY A 65 -7.03 -4.83 -14.41
N PHE A 66 -7.20 -3.83 -13.55
CA PHE A 66 -7.62 -4.02 -12.16
C PHE A 66 -9.02 -4.67 -12.09
N HIS A 67 -9.98 -4.14 -12.85
CA HIS A 67 -11.33 -4.70 -12.92
C HIS A 67 -11.35 -6.12 -13.47
N ALA A 68 -10.61 -6.40 -14.54
CA ALA A 68 -10.48 -7.74 -15.09
C ALA A 68 -9.93 -8.73 -14.04
N GLY A 69 -8.92 -8.31 -13.25
CA GLY A 69 -8.40 -9.09 -12.14
C GLY A 69 -9.43 -9.36 -11.03
N CYS A 70 -10.26 -8.36 -10.69
CA CYS A 70 -11.35 -8.50 -9.72
C CYS A 70 -12.41 -9.49 -10.20
N THR A 71 -12.85 -9.38 -11.46
CA THR A 71 -13.83 -10.29 -12.08
C THR A 71 -13.29 -11.72 -12.17
N ALA A 72 -12.05 -11.90 -12.62
CA ALA A 72 -11.43 -13.23 -12.68
C ALA A 72 -11.33 -13.88 -11.29
N ARG A 73 -10.98 -13.09 -10.26
CA ARG A 73 -10.96 -13.55 -8.87
C ARG A 73 -12.35 -13.94 -8.37
N ALA A 74 -13.37 -13.12 -8.62
CA ALA A 74 -14.74 -13.40 -8.22
C ALA A 74 -15.24 -14.77 -8.74
N HIS A 75 -14.84 -15.12 -9.97
CA HIS A 75 -15.20 -16.39 -10.57
C HIS A 75 -14.34 -17.57 -10.06
N ALA A 76 -13.02 -17.42 -10.08
CA ALA A 76 -12.11 -18.55 -9.88
C ALA A 76 -11.73 -18.81 -8.41
N ARG A 77 -11.70 -17.76 -7.59
CA ARG A 77 -11.16 -17.76 -6.22
C ARG A 77 -11.90 -16.75 -5.30
N PRO A 78 -13.25 -16.80 -5.19
CA PRO A 78 -14.03 -15.82 -4.43
C PRO A 78 -13.71 -15.78 -2.93
N ALA A 79 -13.21 -16.88 -2.36
CA ALA A 79 -12.82 -16.98 -0.95
C ALA A 79 -11.31 -16.78 -0.69
N ALA A 80 -10.51 -16.46 -1.71
CA ALA A 80 -9.09 -16.23 -1.51
C ALA A 80 -8.83 -14.92 -0.76
N MET A 81 -7.76 -14.93 0.04
CA MET A 81 -7.33 -13.75 0.80
C MET A 81 -6.98 -12.57 -0.12
N LEU A 82 -7.30 -11.38 0.36
CA LEU A 82 -6.84 -10.08 -0.13
C LEU A 82 -5.96 -9.48 0.95
N THR A 83 -4.65 -9.69 0.82
CA THR A 83 -3.67 -9.19 1.78
C THR A 83 -2.88 -8.04 1.18
N THR A 84 -2.58 -7.07 2.04
CA THR A 84 -1.75 -5.92 1.71
C THR A 84 -0.57 -5.79 2.65
N ALA A 85 -0.52 -6.50 3.77
CA ALA A 85 0.66 -6.57 4.62
C ALA A 85 0.68 -7.94 5.29
N THR A 86 1.86 -8.49 5.54
CA THR A 86 2.07 -9.74 6.28
C THR A 86 3.31 -9.60 7.19
N HIS A 87 3.68 -10.64 7.93
CA HIS A 87 4.96 -10.66 8.65
C HIS A 87 6.19 -10.77 7.73
N ASP A 88 5.99 -11.06 6.43
CA ASP A 88 7.06 -11.25 5.44
C ASP A 88 7.16 -10.13 4.41
N HIS A 89 6.31 -9.09 4.53
CA HIS A 89 6.41 -7.95 3.63
C HIS A 89 7.80 -7.31 3.71
N LYS A 90 8.29 -6.77 2.59
CA LYS A 90 9.57 -6.07 2.55
C LYS A 90 9.46 -4.69 3.19
N ARG A 91 8.29 -4.04 3.10
CA ARG A 91 7.98 -2.75 3.77
C ARG A 91 6.50 -2.66 4.14
N GLY A 92 6.15 -1.80 5.09
CA GLY A 92 4.75 -1.60 5.49
C GLY A 92 3.84 -1.11 4.36
N GLU A 93 2.54 -1.32 4.51
CA GLU A 93 1.59 -1.02 3.42
C GLU A 93 1.46 0.46 3.11
N ASP A 94 1.56 1.31 4.13
CA ASP A 94 1.49 2.76 3.96
C ASP A 94 2.85 3.35 3.55
N SER A 95 3.96 2.68 3.91
CA SER A 95 5.27 2.93 3.30
C SER A 95 5.23 2.72 1.78
N ARG A 96 4.56 1.66 1.28
CA ARG A 96 4.38 1.44 -0.17
C ARG A 96 3.45 2.47 -0.80
N ALA A 97 2.32 2.78 -0.16
CA ALA A 97 1.36 3.77 -0.63
C ALA A 97 1.98 5.17 -0.77
N ARG A 98 2.80 5.59 0.22
CA ARG A 98 3.54 6.86 0.17
C ARG A 98 4.58 6.88 -0.93
N LEU A 99 5.38 5.83 -1.07
CA LEU A 99 6.44 5.80 -2.07
C LEU A 99 5.89 5.75 -3.50
N ALA A 100 4.71 5.16 -3.73
CA ALA A 100 4.05 5.19 -5.03
C ALA A 100 3.84 6.63 -5.57
N VAL A 101 3.70 7.63 -4.69
CA VAL A 101 3.56 9.05 -5.05
C VAL A 101 4.77 9.55 -5.84
N LEU A 102 5.97 8.99 -5.64
CA LEU A 102 7.16 9.39 -6.42
C LEU A 102 6.96 9.20 -7.93
N SER A 103 6.12 8.25 -8.34
CA SER A 103 5.80 8.03 -9.75
C SER A 103 5.01 9.19 -10.38
N GLU A 104 4.25 9.93 -9.59
CA GLU A 104 3.49 11.12 -10.03
C GLU A 104 4.35 12.39 -10.10
N MET A 105 5.56 12.34 -9.53
CA MET A 105 6.49 13.47 -9.47
C MET A 105 7.90 13.09 -9.90
N ALA A 106 8.04 12.14 -10.83
CA ALA A 106 9.33 11.56 -11.21
C ALA A 106 10.41 12.61 -11.58
N PRO A 107 10.15 13.68 -12.35
CA PRO A 107 11.16 14.70 -12.62
C PRO A 107 11.63 15.45 -11.35
N ARG A 108 10.70 15.76 -10.44
CA ARG A 108 11.02 16.41 -9.16
C ARG A 108 11.80 15.47 -8.25
N TRP A 109 11.43 14.19 -8.22
CA TRP A 109 12.16 13.17 -7.47
C TRP A 109 13.59 13.02 -8.00
N HIS A 110 13.77 12.94 -9.32
CA HIS A 110 15.09 12.88 -9.95
C HIS A 110 15.97 14.08 -9.56
N ALA A 111 15.43 15.30 -9.64
CA ALA A 111 16.15 16.50 -9.23
C ALA A 111 16.53 16.45 -7.74
N GLN A 112 15.62 16.01 -6.87
CA GLN A 112 15.88 15.90 -5.42
C GLN A 112 16.95 14.87 -5.10
N ALA A 113 16.88 13.69 -5.71
CA ALA A 113 17.86 12.62 -5.52
C ALA A 113 19.25 13.05 -6.03
N SER A 114 19.30 13.72 -7.18
CA SER A 114 20.55 14.27 -7.74
C SER A 114 21.18 15.32 -6.82
N GLU A 115 20.36 16.19 -6.22
CA GLU A 115 20.83 17.16 -5.23
C GLU A 115 21.38 16.45 -3.99
N TRP A 116 20.66 15.47 -3.45
CA TRP A 116 21.11 14.70 -2.28
C TRP A 116 22.39 13.93 -2.56
N PHE A 117 22.53 13.34 -3.74
CA PHE A 117 23.76 12.71 -4.20
C PHE A 117 24.96 13.66 -4.18
N ALA A 118 24.76 14.91 -4.61
CA ALA A 118 25.82 15.92 -4.63
C ALA A 118 26.17 16.43 -3.22
N ARG A 119 25.16 16.60 -2.35
CA ARG A 119 25.34 17.22 -1.03
C ARG A 119 25.77 16.25 0.06
N ASN A 120 25.28 15.01 0.01
CA ASN A 120 25.40 14.08 1.12
C ASN A 120 26.36 12.92 0.83
N GLY A 121 26.68 12.67 -0.44
CA GLY A 121 27.33 11.45 -0.93
C GLY A 121 28.55 11.00 -0.11
N ALA A 122 28.96 9.75 -0.33
CA ALA A 122 30.05 9.14 0.43
C ALA A 122 31.29 10.06 0.55
N GLU A 123 31.73 10.28 1.79
CA GLU A 123 32.94 11.07 2.09
C GLU A 123 34.22 10.27 1.79
N THR A 124 34.09 8.94 1.76
CA THR A 124 35.17 8.01 1.45
C THR A 124 34.83 7.22 0.19
N ALA A 125 35.84 6.66 -0.47
CA ALA A 125 35.63 5.75 -1.59
C ALA A 125 35.02 4.39 -1.18
N ILE A 126 34.85 4.14 0.13
CA ILE A 126 34.36 2.86 0.65
C ILE A 126 32.85 2.74 0.42
N GLY A 127 32.02 3.73 0.77
CA GLY A 127 30.58 3.66 0.53
C GLY A 127 29.75 4.73 1.27
N PRO A 128 28.42 4.75 1.07
CA PRO A 128 27.68 3.88 0.15
C PRO A 128 27.87 4.24 -1.33
N ASP A 129 27.63 3.28 -2.22
CA ASP A 129 27.43 3.60 -3.64
C ASP A 129 26.05 4.22 -3.93
N ARG A 130 25.85 4.69 -5.17
CA ARG A 130 24.63 5.42 -5.57
C ARG A 130 23.35 4.60 -5.52
N ILE A 131 23.42 3.27 -5.67
CA ILE A 131 22.22 2.43 -5.59
C ILE A 131 21.84 2.25 -4.13
N ASP A 132 22.80 1.96 -3.26
CA ASP A 132 22.54 1.82 -1.82
C ASP A 132 22.07 3.15 -1.21
N GLU A 133 22.64 4.27 -1.67
CA GLU A 133 22.22 5.62 -1.29
C GLU A 133 20.78 5.94 -1.76
N LEU A 134 20.42 5.61 -3.01
CA LEU A 134 19.05 5.82 -3.52
C LEU A 134 18.01 4.96 -2.79
N MET A 135 18.38 3.72 -2.48
CA MET A 135 17.54 2.79 -1.70
C MET A 135 17.34 3.33 -0.28
N LEU A 136 18.39 3.86 0.35
CA LEU A 136 18.29 4.50 1.66
C LEU A 136 17.35 5.71 1.64
N TYR A 137 17.49 6.62 0.68
CA TYR A 137 16.61 7.80 0.59
C TYR A 137 15.14 7.42 0.44
N GLN A 138 14.81 6.46 -0.41
CA GLN A 138 13.45 5.97 -0.54
C GLN A 138 12.96 5.28 0.74
N THR A 139 13.81 4.50 1.41
CA THR A 139 13.44 3.88 2.68
C THR A 139 13.16 4.91 3.76
N MET A 140 14.01 5.95 3.89
CA MET A 140 13.77 7.06 4.83
C MET A 140 12.47 7.79 4.48
N LEU A 141 12.19 8.08 3.21
CA LEU A 141 10.92 8.67 2.75
C LEU A 141 9.72 7.80 3.13
N GLY A 142 9.80 6.49 2.89
CA GLY A 142 8.74 5.54 3.21
C GLY A 142 8.46 5.43 4.71
N ALA A 143 9.52 5.35 5.52
CA ALA A 143 9.45 5.14 6.96
C ALA A 143 9.39 6.44 7.79
N TRP A 144 9.39 7.61 7.16
CA TRP A 144 9.37 8.89 7.87
C TRP A 144 8.08 9.05 8.70
N PRO A 145 8.15 9.57 9.93
CA PRO A 145 6.95 9.77 10.72
C PRO A 145 6.03 10.85 10.10
N LEU A 146 4.73 10.73 10.32
CA LEU A 146 3.75 11.75 9.89
C LEU A 146 3.68 12.95 10.83
N THR A 147 4.15 12.78 12.06
CA THR A 147 4.31 13.82 13.07
C THR A 147 5.79 14.06 13.33
N PRO A 148 6.19 15.28 13.72
CA PRO A 148 7.57 15.54 14.13
C PRO A 148 8.02 14.59 15.24
N PHE A 149 9.32 14.25 15.25
CA PHE A 149 9.92 13.50 16.34
C PHE A 149 9.70 14.23 17.67
N ALA A 150 9.11 13.54 18.65
CA ALA A 150 8.78 14.13 19.95
C ALA A 150 10.03 14.45 20.78
N SER A 151 11.13 13.73 20.56
CA SER A 151 12.40 13.93 21.26
C SER A 151 13.58 13.43 20.43
N VAL A 152 14.81 13.79 20.85
CA VAL A 152 16.05 13.24 20.30
C VAL A 152 16.05 11.70 20.39
N THR A 153 15.62 11.13 21.52
CA THR A 153 15.53 9.68 21.71
C THR A 153 14.61 9.00 20.69
N THR A 154 13.45 9.60 20.37
CA THR A 154 12.56 9.03 19.34
C THR A 154 13.17 9.08 17.93
N ARG A 155 14.00 10.10 17.65
CA ARG A 155 14.73 10.22 16.39
C ARG A 155 15.86 9.19 16.32
N GLU A 156 16.61 8.99 17.40
CA GLU A 156 17.67 7.98 17.49
C GLU A 156 17.09 6.58 17.32
N ALA A 157 15.98 6.26 18.00
CA ALA A 157 15.29 4.97 17.84
C ALA A 157 14.83 4.75 16.39
N TRP A 158 14.36 5.81 15.71
CA TRP A 158 14.04 5.74 14.28
C TRP A 158 15.28 5.52 13.42
N CYS A 159 16.38 6.22 13.69
CA CYS A 159 17.65 6.07 12.98
C CYS A 159 18.18 4.62 13.09
N GLU A 160 18.12 4.03 14.29
CA GLU A 160 18.57 2.65 14.50
C GLU A 160 17.74 1.63 13.68
N ARG A 161 16.43 1.85 13.50
CA ARG A 161 15.61 1.02 12.59
C ARG A 161 16.13 1.11 11.14
N ILE A 162 16.49 2.32 10.70
CA ILE A 162 17.01 2.55 9.35
C ILE A 162 18.38 1.91 9.16
N VAL A 163 19.28 2.04 10.14
CA VAL A 163 20.62 1.41 10.11
C VAL A 163 20.50 -0.12 10.07
N GLN A 164 19.67 -0.71 10.93
CA GLN A 164 19.43 -2.16 10.94
C GLN A 164 18.88 -2.66 9.61
N TRP A 165 17.90 -1.94 9.05
CA TRP A 165 17.40 -2.23 7.71
C TRP A 165 18.49 -2.11 6.65
N GLN A 166 19.33 -1.08 6.71
CA GLN A 166 20.38 -0.84 5.72
C GLN A 166 21.38 -2.01 5.72
N THR A 167 21.90 -2.42 6.88
CA THR A 167 22.80 -3.57 6.97
C THR A 167 22.17 -4.84 6.38
N LYS A 168 20.91 -5.11 6.71
CA LYS A 168 20.16 -6.23 6.10
C LYS A 168 20.07 -6.07 4.58
N ALA A 169 19.67 -4.91 4.09
CA ALA A 169 19.53 -4.63 2.67
C ALA A 169 20.84 -4.81 1.89
N LEU A 170 21.96 -4.35 2.45
CA LEU A 170 23.29 -4.50 1.86
C LEU A 170 23.70 -5.98 1.75
N ARG A 171 23.48 -6.76 2.81
CA ARG A 171 23.77 -8.19 2.83
C ARG A 171 22.86 -9.00 1.91
N GLU A 172 21.59 -8.61 1.79
CA GLU A 172 20.68 -9.22 0.82
C GLU A 172 21.04 -8.84 -0.62
N ALA A 173 21.49 -7.61 -0.86
CA ALA A 173 21.95 -7.18 -2.17
C ALA A 173 23.19 -7.97 -2.63
N LYS A 174 24.07 -8.44 -1.74
CA LYS A 174 25.25 -9.26 -2.09
C LYS A 174 26.15 -8.58 -3.15
N ARG A 175 26.30 -7.26 -3.06
CA ARG A 175 27.10 -6.45 -3.99
C ARG A 175 28.47 -6.10 -3.43
N HIS A 176 28.47 -5.63 -2.19
CA HIS A 176 29.67 -5.22 -1.46
C HIS A 176 29.89 -6.08 -0.20
N THR A 177 28.81 -6.42 0.50
CA THR A 177 28.82 -7.30 1.67
C THR A 177 27.79 -8.42 1.51
N ASN A 178 27.89 -9.49 2.30
CA ASN A 178 26.92 -10.59 2.34
C ASN A 178 26.88 -11.25 3.72
N TRP A 179 25.92 -12.16 3.93
CA TRP A 179 25.72 -12.84 5.21
C TRP A 179 26.83 -13.82 5.62
N LEU A 180 27.59 -14.38 4.66
CA LEU A 180 28.63 -15.38 4.92
C LEU A 180 29.99 -14.73 5.24
N THR A 181 30.35 -13.70 4.48
CA THR A 181 31.61 -12.97 4.63
C THR A 181 31.33 -11.46 4.63
N PRO A 182 30.88 -10.89 5.76
CA PRO A 182 30.55 -9.47 5.83
C PRO A 182 31.77 -8.58 5.57
N ASP A 183 31.61 -7.59 4.70
CA ASP A 183 32.55 -6.47 4.58
C ASP A 183 32.17 -5.41 5.61
N THR A 184 32.77 -5.51 6.80
CA THR A 184 32.46 -4.61 7.91
C THR A 184 32.88 -3.17 7.62
N ALA A 185 33.91 -2.94 6.81
CA ALA A 185 34.33 -1.59 6.45
C ALA A 185 33.26 -0.88 5.59
N TYR A 186 32.67 -1.59 4.63
CA TYR A 186 31.54 -1.08 3.85
C TYR A 186 30.29 -0.87 4.71
N GLU A 187 29.96 -1.83 5.58
CA GLU A 187 28.81 -1.73 6.49
C GLU A 187 28.93 -0.55 7.46
N ASP A 188 30.12 -0.32 8.02
CA ASP A 188 30.41 0.79 8.92
C ASP A 188 30.34 2.14 8.20
N ALA A 189 30.87 2.24 6.98
CA ALA A 189 30.77 3.44 6.16
C ALA A 189 29.30 3.80 5.84
N CYS A 190 28.48 2.81 5.48
CA CYS A 190 27.05 2.99 5.23
C CYS A 190 26.29 3.40 6.50
N THR A 191 26.61 2.77 7.64
CA THR A 191 26.03 3.10 8.94
C THR A 191 26.37 4.53 9.36
N ALA A 192 27.63 4.93 9.23
CA ALA A 192 28.08 6.29 9.51
C ALA A 192 27.35 7.30 8.61
N PHE A 193 27.16 6.97 7.33
CA PHE A 193 26.38 7.80 6.42
C PHE A 193 24.92 7.98 6.86
N ALA A 194 24.20 6.91 7.17
CA ALA A 194 22.82 6.98 7.63
C ALA A 194 22.68 7.81 8.93
N ARG A 195 23.59 7.62 9.88
CA ARG A 195 23.65 8.42 11.12
C ARG A 195 23.96 9.89 10.87
N ARG A 196 24.89 10.19 9.95
CA ARG A 196 25.20 11.57 9.54
C ARG A 196 23.97 12.27 8.95
N LEU A 197 23.21 11.59 8.08
CA LEU A 197 21.96 12.12 7.55
C LEU A 197 20.95 12.43 8.66
N ALA A 198 20.75 11.51 9.61
CA ALA A 198 19.82 11.68 10.73
C ALA A 198 20.24 12.80 11.71
N ALA A 199 21.54 13.09 11.81
CA ALA A 199 22.09 14.19 12.61
C ALA A 199 22.12 15.54 11.86
N ASN A 200 22.06 15.53 10.52
CA ASN A 200 22.14 16.74 9.71
C ASN A 200 20.79 17.47 9.66
N GLY A 201 20.68 18.56 10.43
CA GLY A 201 19.46 19.36 10.51
C GLY A 201 18.95 19.90 9.15
N ALA A 202 19.84 20.25 8.22
CA ALA A 202 19.43 20.73 6.90
C ALA A 202 18.84 19.59 6.05
N PHE A 203 19.42 18.40 6.11
CA PHE A 203 18.85 17.21 5.46
C PHE A 203 17.50 16.83 6.06
N MET A 204 17.40 16.78 7.40
CA MET A 204 16.16 16.45 8.11
C MET A 204 15.04 17.43 7.74
N ALA A 205 15.30 18.73 7.78
CA ALA A 205 14.33 19.75 7.39
C ALA A 205 13.93 19.62 5.91
N ARG A 206 14.88 19.26 5.03
CA ARG A 206 14.55 19.00 3.63
C ARG A 206 13.70 17.74 3.46
N MET A 207 13.99 16.69 4.22
CA MET A 207 13.19 15.46 4.23
C MET A 207 11.76 15.74 4.72
N ASP A 208 11.60 16.51 5.79
CA ASP A 208 10.29 16.95 6.29
C ASP A 208 9.49 17.68 5.20
N GLN A 209 10.12 18.59 4.45
CA GLN A 209 9.47 19.30 3.35
C GLN A 209 9.04 18.37 2.21
N VAL A 210 9.86 17.39 1.85
CA VAL A 210 9.54 16.42 0.79
C VAL A 210 8.38 15.52 1.25
N VAL A 211 8.46 15.00 2.47
CA VAL A 211 7.40 14.14 3.05
C VAL A 211 6.11 14.94 3.21
N ALA A 212 6.14 16.18 3.70
CA ALA A 212 4.94 17.00 3.86
C ALA A 212 4.17 17.20 2.54
N ARG A 213 4.87 17.28 1.39
CA ARG A 213 4.25 17.39 0.06
C ARG A 213 3.63 16.07 -0.41
N MET A 214 4.22 14.94 -0.04
CA MET A 214 3.79 13.62 -0.49
C MET A 214 2.79 12.94 0.45
N ALA A 215 2.83 13.28 1.75
CA ALA A 215 2.13 12.54 2.78
C ALA A 215 0.60 12.57 2.64
N PRO A 216 -0.06 13.67 2.26
CA PRO A 216 -1.51 13.67 2.01
C PRO A 216 -1.90 12.71 0.87
N ALA A 217 -1.16 12.76 -0.25
CA ALA A 217 -1.33 11.84 -1.38
C ALA A 217 -1.04 10.38 -0.97
N GLY A 218 0.00 10.15 -0.17
CA GLY A 218 0.36 8.82 0.34
C GLY A 218 -0.68 8.23 1.28
N ALA A 219 -1.21 9.04 2.20
CA ALA A 219 -2.30 8.65 3.10
C ALA A 219 -3.56 8.30 2.30
N LEU A 220 -3.89 9.10 1.28
CA LEU A 220 -5.04 8.83 0.43
C LEU A 220 -4.87 7.55 -0.41
N ASN A 221 -3.66 7.27 -0.92
CA ASN A 221 -3.34 5.96 -1.50
C ASN A 221 -3.54 4.81 -0.50
N GLY A 222 -3.14 4.98 0.76
CA GLY A 222 -3.33 3.99 1.82
C GLY A 222 -4.81 3.74 2.13
N LEU A 223 -5.62 4.79 2.19
CA LEU A 223 -7.08 4.67 2.37
C LEU A 223 -7.76 4.05 1.16
N ALA A 224 -7.37 4.42 -0.06
CA ALA A 224 -7.86 3.81 -1.29
C ALA A 224 -7.58 2.30 -1.32
N GLN A 225 -6.33 1.90 -1.04
CA GLN A 225 -5.93 0.50 -0.95
C GLN A 225 -6.74 -0.23 0.13
N THR A 226 -6.96 0.39 1.28
CA THR A 226 -7.76 -0.15 2.39
C THR A 226 -9.21 -0.37 1.96
N LEU A 227 -9.86 0.64 1.35
CA LEU A 227 -11.23 0.54 0.87
C LEU A 227 -11.36 -0.56 -0.19
N LEU A 228 -10.44 -0.62 -1.16
CA LEU A 228 -10.43 -1.64 -2.21
C LEU A 228 -10.23 -3.06 -1.63
N ARG A 229 -9.29 -3.25 -0.70
CA ARG A 229 -9.08 -4.52 0.02
C ARG A 229 -10.37 -4.99 0.68
N LEU A 230 -11.10 -4.07 1.31
CA LEU A 230 -12.32 -4.35 2.07
C LEU A 230 -13.56 -4.53 1.19
N THR A 231 -13.57 -4.19 -0.10
CA THR A 231 -14.81 -4.14 -0.90
C THR A 231 -14.76 -4.94 -2.20
N THR A 232 -13.56 -5.25 -2.70
CA THR A 232 -13.39 -6.14 -3.86
C THR A 232 -13.70 -7.61 -3.53
N PRO A 233 -13.89 -8.48 -4.54
CA PRO A 233 -14.17 -9.91 -4.33
C PRO A 233 -13.00 -10.61 -3.64
N GLY A 234 -13.27 -11.34 -2.55
CA GLY A 234 -12.25 -11.97 -1.71
C GLY A 234 -12.50 -11.78 -0.21
N VAL A 235 -11.64 -12.39 0.59
CA VAL A 235 -11.64 -12.26 2.05
C VAL A 235 -10.53 -11.27 2.45
N PRO A 236 -10.85 -10.06 2.95
CA PRO A 236 -9.83 -9.12 3.37
C PRO A 236 -9.05 -9.68 4.56
N ASP A 237 -7.73 -9.68 4.43
CA ASP A 237 -6.79 -9.98 5.50
C ASP A 237 -6.25 -8.67 6.10
N LEU A 238 -6.03 -8.66 7.42
CA LEU A 238 -5.57 -7.50 8.16
C LEU A 238 -4.44 -7.94 9.09
N TYR A 239 -3.20 -7.63 8.70
CA TYR A 239 -2.05 -7.84 9.56
C TYR A 239 -2.12 -6.95 10.80
N GLN A 240 -1.71 -7.51 11.95
CA GLN A 240 -1.81 -6.83 13.23
C GLN A 240 -1.11 -5.47 13.21
N GLY A 241 -1.80 -4.45 13.69
CA GLY A 241 -1.27 -3.08 13.74
C GLY A 241 -1.54 -2.24 12.48
N CYS A 242 -1.82 -2.86 11.33
CA CYS A 242 -2.13 -2.17 10.07
C CYS A 242 -3.53 -1.55 10.02
N ASP A 243 -4.28 -1.63 11.11
CA ASP A 243 -5.50 -0.85 11.35
C ASP A 243 -5.22 0.65 11.59
N LEU A 244 -3.95 1.01 11.83
CA LEU A 244 -3.39 2.36 11.75
C LEU A 244 -2.36 2.45 10.61
N TRP A 245 -1.61 3.56 10.53
CA TRP A 245 -0.55 3.71 9.54
C TRP A 245 0.64 2.77 9.80
N ASP A 246 0.98 1.97 8.80
CA ASP A 246 2.08 1.02 8.83
C ASP A 246 3.28 1.55 8.02
N PHE A 247 4.21 2.15 8.76
CA PHE A 247 5.52 2.58 8.28
C PHE A 247 6.65 1.65 8.74
N SER A 248 6.34 0.36 8.93
CA SER A 248 7.35 -0.65 9.22
C SER A 248 8.27 -0.93 8.03
N LEU A 249 9.43 -1.49 8.33
CA LEU A 249 10.41 -2.05 7.40
C LEU A 249 10.30 -3.58 7.44
N VAL A 250 11.11 -4.28 6.64
CA VAL A 250 11.18 -5.74 6.65
C VAL A 250 11.47 -6.29 8.07
N ASP A 251 11.07 -7.54 8.31
CA ASP A 251 11.44 -8.34 9.49
C ASP A 251 12.89 -8.08 9.95
N PRO A 252 13.13 -7.81 11.25
CA PRO A 252 12.18 -7.83 12.37
C PRO A 252 11.40 -6.54 12.64
N ASP A 253 11.56 -5.47 11.85
CA ASP A 253 10.90 -4.20 12.15
C ASP A 253 9.37 -4.25 12.08
N ASN A 254 8.82 -5.10 11.19
CA ASN A 254 7.38 -5.36 11.07
C ASN A 254 6.82 -6.29 12.15
N ARG A 255 7.66 -6.80 13.06
CA ARG A 255 7.26 -7.66 14.19
C ARG A 255 7.23 -6.92 15.53
N ARG A 256 7.38 -5.59 15.51
CA ARG A 256 7.29 -4.76 16.72
C ARG A 256 5.92 -4.92 17.41
N PRO A 257 5.86 -4.78 18.75
CA PRO A 257 4.62 -4.93 19.49
C PRO A 257 3.53 -3.95 19.03
N VAL A 258 2.28 -4.43 19.06
CA VAL A 258 1.09 -3.63 18.72
C VAL A 258 0.46 -3.11 20.01
N ASP A 259 0.17 -1.81 20.06
CA ASP A 259 -0.56 -1.19 21.17
C ASP A 259 -2.08 -1.45 21.02
N PHE A 260 -2.55 -2.55 21.59
CA PHE A 260 -3.99 -2.88 21.62
C PHE A 260 -4.79 -2.01 22.59
N GLY A 261 -4.15 -1.41 23.61
CA GLY A 261 -4.81 -0.49 24.54
C GLY A 261 -5.29 0.77 23.84
N LEU A 262 -4.44 1.37 22.99
CA LEU A 262 -4.80 2.48 22.13
C LEU A 262 -6.00 2.14 21.23
N ARG A 263 -5.99 0.96 20.59
CA ARG A 263 -7.06 0.52 19.69
C ARG A 263 -8.39 0.33 20.41
N HIS A 264 -8.35 -0.19 21.64
CA HIS A 264 -9.52 -0.28 22.49
C HIS A 264 -10.11 1.10 22.79
N ALA A 265 -9.29 2.06 23.21
CA ALA A 265 -9.73 3.43 23.46
C ALA A 265 -10.30 4.12 22.20
N LEU A 266 -9.72 3.86 21.02
CA LEU A 266 -10.24 4.37 19.74
C LEU A 266 -11.62 3.77 19.37
N LEU A 267 -11.90 2.52 19.75
CA LEU A 267 -13.23 1.91 19.57
C LEU A 267 -14.28 2.54 20.48
N GLU A 268 -13.91 2.86 21.73
CA GLU A 268 -14.81 3.50 22.69
C GLU A 268 -15.14 4.95 22.31
N HIS A 269 -14.19 5.66 21.71
CA HIS A 269 -14.30 7.08 21.33
C HIS A 269 -14.45 7.26 19.81
N ALA A 270 -15.20 6.38 19.15
CA ALA A 270 -15.39 6.42 17.71
C ALA A 270 -16.17 7.68 17.28
N GLY A 271 -15.56 8.47 16.38
CA GLY A 271 -16.12 9.72 15.86
C GLY A 271 -16.77 9.61 14.48
N SER A 272 -17.09 10.76 13.89
CA SER A 272 -17.41 10.85 12.46
C SER A 272 -16.15 10.64 11.62
N PHE A 273 -16.32 10.16 10.39
CA PHE A 273 -15.18 9.97 9.48
C PHE A 273 -14.45 11.29 9.19
N ASP A 274 -15.20 12.39 9.05
CA ASP A 274 -14.63 13.73 8.83
C ASP A 274 -13.80 14.21 10.02
N ALA A 275 -14.24 13.94 11.26
CA ALA A 275 -13.46 14.25 12.46
C ALA A 275 -12.14 13.46 12.48
N SER A 276 -12.18 12.18 12.11
CA SER A 276 -10.98 11.35 11.99
C SER A 276 -10.07 11.78 10.83
N ALA A 277 -10.63 12.29 9.73
CA ALA A 277 -9.89 12.82 8.60
C ALA A 277 -9.15 14.12 8.94
N ALA A 278 -9.74 14.99 9.77
CA ALA A 278 -9.09 16.20 10.26
C ALA A 278 -7.82 15.91 11.09
N THR A 279 -7.73 14.72 11.68
CA THR A 279 -6.55 14.25 12.43
C THR A 279 -5.83 13.12 11.72
N TRP A 280 -5.96 13.00 10.39
CA TRP A 280 -5.54 11.82 9.63
C TRP A 280 -4.13 11.31 9.95
N ARG A 281 -3.18 12.17 10.33
CA ARG A 281 -1.81 11.80 10.72
C ARG A 281 -1.74 10.78 11.86
N THR A 282 -2.75 10.71 12.72
CA THR A 282 -2.86 9.72 13.82
C THR A 282 -3.16 8.31 13.33
N GLY A 283 -3.71 8.15 12.12
CA GLY A 283 -4.19 6.87 11.60
C GLY A 283 -5.64 6.57 11.93
N GLN A 284 -6.29 7.38 12.77
CA GLN A 284 -7.67 7.16 13.19
C GLN A 284 -8.65 7.11 12.02
N VAL A 285 -8.42 7.89 10.95
CA VAL A 285 -9.25 7.83 9.71
C VAL A 285 -9.22 6.44 9.05
N LYS A 286 -8.06 5.78 9.03
CA LYS A 286 -7.92 4.43 8.48
C LYS A 286 -8.56 3.39 9.40
N PHE A 287 -8.39 3.55 10.71
CA PHE A 287 -9.05 2.73 11.71
C PHE A 287 -10.57 2.77 11.58
N ASP A 288 -11.13 3.98 11.48
CA ASP A 288 -12.57 4.19 11.30
C ASP A 288 -13.09 3.65 9.97
N LEU A 289 -12.33 3.80 8.88
CA LEU A 289 -12.67 3.20 7.59
C LEU A 289 -12.78 1.67 7.73
N ILE A 290 -11.77 1.03 8.32
CA ILE A 290 -11.74 -0.43 8.52
C ILE A 290 -12.93 -0.87 9.38
N ARG A 291 -13.14 -0.22 10.52
CA ARG A 291 -14.24 -0.51 11.45
C ARG A 291 -15.60 -0.44 10.74
N ARG A 292 -15.90 0.69 10.07
CA ARG A 292 -17.19 0.92 9.40
C ARG A 292 -17.47 -0.13 8.32
N ILE A 293 -16.49 -0.40 7.46
CA ILE A 293 -16.69 -1.35 6.35
C ILE A 293 -16.73 -2.80 6.86
N LEU A 294 -15.90 -3.19 7.82
CA LEU A 294 -15.94 -4.54 8.40
C LEU A 294 -17.25 -4.79 9.17
N SER A 295 -17.75 -3.81 9.93
CA SER A 295 -19.07 -3.92 10.59
C SER A 295 -20.19 -4.11 9.57
N PHE A 296 -20.15 -3.37 8.45
CA PHE A 296 -21.13 -3.54 7.38
C PHE A 296 -20.99 -4.91 6.69
N ARG A 297 -19.77 -5.37 6.40
CA ARG A 297 -19.51 -6.71 5.86
C ARG A 297 -20.03 -7.83 6.76
N ALA A 298 -19.86 -7.69 8.08
CA ALA A 298 -20.34 -8.67 9.05
C ALA A 298 -21.88 -8.74 9.09
N ARG A 299 -22.57 -7.62 8.89
CA ARG A 299 -24.04 -7.55 8.84
C ARG A 299 -24.62 -8.03 7.50
N TYR A 300 -23.90 -7.85 6.40
CA TYR A 300 -24.35 -8.22 5.05
C TYR A 300 -23.35 -9.13 4.32
N PRO A 301 -22.99 -10.31 4.89
CA PRO A 301 -21.90 -11.14 4.39
C PRO A 301 -22.11 -11.62 2.94
N ASP A 302 -23.35 -11.93 2.56
CA ASP A 302 -23.68 -12.45 1.23
C ASP A 302 -23.46 -11.41 0.12
N LEU A 303 -23.60 -10.11 0.40
CA LEU A 303 -23.25 -9.05 -0.56
C LEU A 303 -21.78 -9.10 -0.95
N PHE A 304 -20.90 -9.49 -0.02
CA PHE A 304 -19.46 -9.56 -0.25
C PHE A 304 -18.99 -10.95 -0.68
N ALA A 305 -19.64 -12.02 -0.23
CA ALA A 305 -19.29 -13.40 -0.58
C ALA A 305 -19.86 -13.83 -1.94
N LYS A 306 -21.09 -13.41 -2.26
CA LYS A 306 -21.84 -13.84 -3.45
C LYS A 306 -22.18 -12.69 -4.41
N GLY A 307 -22.10 -11.45 -3.95
CA GLY A 307 -22.55 -10.31 -4.73
C GLY A 307 -21.73 -10.06 -6.00
N HIS A 308 -22.45 -9.83 -7.09
CA HIS A 308 -21.94 -9.54 -8.43
C HIS A 308 -21.02 -8.31 -8.40
N TYR A 309 -19.87 -8.38 -9.06
CA TYR A 309 -18.93 -7.28 -9.21
C TYR A 309 -19.09 -6.64 -10.58
N GLN A 310 -19.54 -5.38 -10.63
CA GLN A 310 -19.72 -4.64 -11.86
C GLN A 310 -18.81 -3.41 -11.89
N PRO A 311 -17.78 -3.40 -12.76
CA PRO A 311 -17.01 -2.19 -13.04
C PRO A 311 -17.92 -1.04 -13.50
N LEU A 312 -17.63 0.18 -13.07
CA LEU A 312 -18.29 1.38 -13.57
C LEU A 312 -17.30 2.24 -14.34
N GLU A 313 -17.77 2.81 -15.45
CA GLU A 313 -17.01 3.80 -16.19
C GLU A 313 -17.00 5.12 -15.42
N VAL A 314 -15.83 5.77 -15.41
CA VAL A 314 -15.65 7.13 -14.88
C VAL A 314 -15.50 8.06 -16.08
N GLU A 315 -16.32 9.09 -16.10
CA GLU A 315 -16.34 10.10 -17.16
C GLU A 315 -15.72 11.42 -16.67
N GLY A 316 -15.43 12.32 -17.61
CA GLY A 316 -14.90 13.65 -17.33
C GLY A 316 -13.38 13.77 -17.49
N ALA A 317 -12.87 14.99 -17.32
CA ALA A 317 -11.46 15.31 -17.51
C ALA A 317 -10.56 14.64 -16.46
N ASP A 318 -11.11 14.37 -15.27
CA ASP A 318 -10.39 13.77 -14.15
C ASP A 318 -10.69 12.27 -13.98
N ARG A 319 -11.22 11.60 -15.00
CA ARG A 319 -11.62 10.18 -14.92
C ARG A 319 -10.50 9.24 -14.49
N ASP A 320 -9.26 9.59 -14.82
CA ASP A 320 -8.10 8.78 -14.46
C ASP A 320 -7.79 8.84 -12.96
N HIS A 321 -8.42 9.72 -12.18
CA HIS A 321 -8.21 9.84 -10.73
C HIS A 321 -9.11 8.93 -9.89
N ALA A 322 -9.90 8.03 -10.50
CA ALA A 322 -10.79 7.15 -9.75
C ALA A 322 -10.82 5.71 -10.27
N ILE A 323 -11.21 4.80 -9.38
CA ILE A 323 -11.63 3.44 -9.66
C ILE A 323 -13.05 3.31 -9.11
N ALA A 324 -14.01 2.88 -9.93
CA ALA A 324 -15.42 2.79 -9.54
C ALA A 324 -16.02 1.41 -9.86
N PHE A 325 -16.84 0.88 -8.95
CA PHE A 325 -17.58 -0.36 -9.19
C PHE A 325 -18.80 -0.49 -8.27
N LEU A 326 -19.71 -1.39 -8.64
CA LEU A 326 -20.82 -1.86 -7.79
C LEU A 326 -20.55 -3.28 -7.28
N ARG A 327 -21.00 -3.55 -6.05
CA ARG A 327 -21.33 -4.90 -5.58
C ARG A 327 -22.85 -5.03 -5.45
N GLN A 328 -23.44 -6.10 -5.96
CA GLN A 328 -24.90 -6.26 -5.91
C GLN A 328 -25.31 -7.67 -5.50
N HIS A 329 -26.25 -7.78 -4.57
CA HIS A 329 -26.83 -9.05 -4.17
C HIS A 329 -28.23 -8.84 -3.55
N ASP A 330 -29.21 -9.62 -3.99
CA ASP A 330 -30.57 -9.66 -3.42
C ASP A 330 -31.19 -8.28 -3.14
N GLY A 331 -31.07 -7.33 -4.07
CA GLY A 331 -31.61 -5.98 -3.95
C GLY A 331 -30.75 -4.98 -3.16
N PHE A 332 -29.63 -5.41 -2.57
CA PHE A 332 -28.60 -4.52 -2.04
C PHE A 332 -27.59 -4.14 -3.13
N SER A 333 -27.21 -2.87 -3.16
CA SER A 333 -26.12 -2.36 -3.99
C SER A 333 -25.12 -1.59 -3.12
N LEU A 334 -23.83 -1.84 -3.31
CA LEU A 334 -22.73 -1.07 -2.73
C LEU A 334 -21.97 -0.38 -3.85
N LEU A 335 -21.99 0.94 -3.89
CA LEU A 335 -21.15 1.76 -4.76
C LEU A 335 -19.83 2.05 -4.05
N VAL A 336 -18.72 1.75 -4.73
CA VAL A 336 -17.38 2.08 -4.28
C VAL A 336 -16.72 2.97 -5.31
N VAL A 337 -16.19 4.12 -4.87
CA VAL A 337 -15.29 4.96 -5.68
C VAL A 337 -14.04 5.25 -4.85
N ALA A 338 -12.91 4.75 -5.29
CA ALA A 338 -11.61 4.92 -4.64
C ALA A 338 -10.70 5.83 -5.48
N PRO A 339 -9.96 6.76 -4.87
CA PRO A 339 -9.11 7.69 -5.59
C PRO A 339 -7.82 6.99 -6.03
N ARG A 340 -7.22 7.50 -7.09
CA ARG A 340 -5.87 7.13 -7.54
C ARG A 340 -5.18 8.35 -8.12
N LEU A 341 -3.85 8.28 -8.19
CA LEU A 341 -3.02 9.41 -8.60
C LEU A 341 -3.34 10.70 -7.80
N PRO A 342 -3.37 10.65 -6.46
CA PRO A 342 -3.86 11.75 -5.67
C PRO A 342 -2.98 13.01 -5.71
N LEU A 343 -1.72 12.93 -6.16
CA LEU A 343 -0.87 14.12 -6.23
C LEU A 343 -1.45 15.15 -7.22
N GLY A 344 -2.01 14.69 -8.35
CA GLY A 344 -2.68 15.55 -9.34
C GLY A 344 -4.04 16.10 -8.90
N MET A 345 -4.56 15.67 -7.76
CA MET A 345 -5.80 16.17 -7.14
C MET A 345 -5.54 17.32 -6.15
N GLU A 346 -4.28 17.69 -5.94
CA GLU A 346 -3.85 18.80 -5.06
C GLU A 346 -4.39 18.66 -3.63
N ILE A 347 -4.30 17.44 -3.09
CA ILE A 347 -4.88 17.09 -1.78
C ILE A 347 -4.43 18.04 -0.68
N GLN A 348 -5.42 18.60 0.02
CA GLN A 348 -5.22 19.51 1.14
C GLN A 348 -4.58 18.79 2.33
N ALA A 349 -3.55 19.40 2.90
CA ALA A 349 -2.71 18.78 3.92
C ALA A 349 -3.43 18.47 5.24
N ASP A 350 -4.54 19.15 5.54
CA ASP A 350 -5.21 19.06 6.84
C ASP A 350 -6.52 18.27 6.78
N THR A 351 -7.13 18.14 5.61
CA THR A 351 -8.46 17.52 5.45
C THR A 351 -8.47 16.29 4.57
N LEU A 352 -7.37 15.99 3.85
CA LEU A 352 -7.32 15.00 2.77
C LEU A 352 -8.32 15.23 1.62
N ALA A 353 -8.95 16.41 1.56
CA ALA A 353 -9.86 16.76 0.47
C ALA A 353 -9.12 17.20 -0.80
N PRO A 354 -9.71 17.06 -1.99
CA PRO A 354 -9.17 17.67 -3.21
C PRO A 354 -8.98 19.18 -3.04
N GLY A 355 -7.87 19.71 -3.56
CA GLY A 355 -7.59 21.16 -3.54
C GLY A 355 -8.31 21.96 -4.62
N ARG A 356 -8.78 21.25 -5.64
CA ARG A 356 -9.50 21.80 -6.79
C ARG A 356 -10.82 21.06 -6.99
N ASP A 357 -11.71 21.65 -7.78
CA ASP A 357 -12.91 20.96 -8.22
C ASP A 357 -12.52 19.84 -9.18
N MET A 358 -13.04 18.64 -8.90
CA MET A 358 -12.75 17.45 -9.68
C MET A 358 -13.87 17.25 -10.71
N ALA A 359 -13.51 17.26 -11.98
CA ALA A 359 -14.40 17.00 -13.10
C ALA A 359 -14.45 15.49 -13.39
N LEU A 360 -14.97 14.72 -12.41
CA LEU A 360 -15.26 13.30 -12.59
C LEU A 360 -16.75 13.01 -12.41
N ARG A 361 -17.27 12.10 -13.22
CA ARG A 361 -18.64 11.61 -13.10
C ARG A 361 -18.72 10.10 -13.14
N VAL A 362 -19.65 9.54 -12.38
CA VAL A 362 -19.96 8.10 -12.40
C VAL A 362 -21.45 7.96 -12.66
N THR A 363 -21.78 7.28 -13.76
CA THR A 363 -23.17 7.04 -14.15
C THR A 363 -23.61 5.69 -13.61
N LEU A 364 -24.68 5.68 -12.81
CA LEU A 364 -25.26 4.45 -12.28
C LEU A 364 -26.15 3.77 -13.33
N PRO A 365 -26.12 2.43 -13.46
CA PRO A 365 -26.92 1.71 -14.45
C PRO A 365 -28.44 1.87 -14.29
N GLN A 366 -28.91 2.15 -13.07
CA GLN A 366 -30.32 2.44 -12.79
C GLN A 366 -30.42 3.53 -11.71
N PRO A 367 -31.42 4.43 -11.78
CA PRO A 367 -31.74 5.36 -10.69
C PRO A 367 -32.37 4.56 -9.54
N VAL A 368 -31.52 3.94 -8.75
CA VAL A 368 -31.91 3.32 -7.49
C VAL A 368 -32.24 4.41 -6.46
N GLY A 369 -33.15 4.12 -5.53
CA GLY A 369 -33.67 5.03 -4.50
C GLY A 369 -32.59 5.61 -3.57
N PRO A 370 -32.91 6.06 -2.35
CA PRO A 370 -31.94 6.78 -1.53
C PRO A 370 -30.67 5.94 -1.28
N TRP A 371 -29.53 6.58 -1.46
CA TRP A 371 -28.21 6.02 -1.14
C TRP A 371 -27.80 6.51 0.25
N HIS A 372 -27.17 5.63 1.02
CA HIS A 372 -26.68 5.93 2.37
C HIS A 372 -25.17 5.76 2.42
N SER A 373 -24.47 6.75 2.98
CA SER A 373 -23.01 6.71 3.08
C SER A 373 -22.56 5.92 4.30
N LEU A 374 -21.66 4.95 4.09
CA LEU A 374 -20.98 4.28 5.20
C LEU A 374 -19.92 5.16 5.87
N LEU A 375 -19.50 6.23 5.19
CA LEU A 375 -18.45 7.16 5.63
C LEU A 375 -19.03 8.50 6.14
N GLY A 376 -20.35 8.67 6.19
CA GLY A 376 -21.00 9.87 6.75
C GLY A 376 -21.14 11.05 5.77
N ALA A 377 -20.29 11.17 4.75
CA ALA A 377 -20.49 12.14 3.67
C ALA A 377 -21.37 11.51 2.56
N LEU A 378 -22.57 12.05 2.33
CA LEU A 378 -23.34 11.76 1.13
C LEU A 378 -22.76 12.62 0.00
N PRO A 379 -22.29 12.04 -1.12
CA PRO A 379 -22.02 12.85 -2.30
C PRO A 379 -23.34 13.52 -2.70
N VAL A 380 -23.26 14.81 -3.03
CA VAL A 380 -24.43 15.66 -3.33
C VAL A 380 -25.28 15.05 -4.46
N GLN A 381 -24.66 14.24 -5.33
CA GLN A 381 -25.29 13.33 -6.29
C GLN A 381 -24.37 12.14 -6.55
N ALA A 382 -24.92 10.94 -6.83
CA ALA A 382 -24.12 9.78 -7.27
C ALA A 382 -23.28 10.07 -8.53
N THR A 383 -23.62 11.15 -9.24
CA THR A 383 -22.96 11.62 -10.45
C THR A 383 -21.63 12.34 -10.20
N VAL A 384 -21.34 12.89 -9.01
CA VAL A 384 -20.08 13.61 -8.73
C VAL A 384 -19.44 13.05 -7.44
N PRO A 385 -18.62 11.99 -7.55
CA PRO A 385 -18.15 11.28 -6.37
C PRO A 385 -17.12 12.02 -5.51
N PHE A 386 -16.29 12.92 -6.07
CA PHE A 386 -15.30 13.69 -5.29
C PHE A 386 -15.59 15.19 -5.37
N ALA A 387 -16.43 15.67 -4.45
CA ALA A 387 -16.65 17.10 -4.28
C ALA A 387 -15.50 17.73 -3.48
N ARG A 388 -15.17 18.99 -3.78
CA ARG A 388 -14.21 19.78 -3.00
C ARG A 388 -14.67 19.84 -1.54
N GLY A 389 -13.70 19.74 -0.62
CA GLY A 389 -13.96 19.75 0.82
C GLY A 389 -14.34 18.40 1.43
N GLN A 390 -14.54 17.36 0.61
CA GLN A 390 -14.74 15.98 1.08
C GLN A 390 -13.48 15.15 0.89
N VAL A 391 -13.21 14.22 1.80
CA VAL A 391 -12.21 13.16 1.54
C VAL A 391 -12.70 12.35 0.32
N PRO A 392 -11.89 12.16 -0.74
CA PRO A 392 -12.36 11.60 -2.00
C PRO A 392 -12.44 10.07 -1.92
N LEU A 393 -13.29 9.56 -1.04
CA LEU A 393 -13.60 8.14 -0.86
C LEU A 393 -15.12 8.00 -0.79
N VAL A 394 -15.67 7.16 -1.64
CA VAL A 394 -17.12 6.93 -1.69
C VAL A 394 -17.41 5.47 -1.41
N CYS A 395 -18.28 5.23 -0.44
CA CYS A 395 -18.81 3.91 -0.11
C CYS A 395 -20.29 4.05 0.26
N LEU A 396 -21.16 3.91 -0.73
CA LEU A 396 -22.60 4.10 -0.56
C LEU A 396 -23.34 2.79 -0.66
N VAL A 397 -24.42 2.66 0.11
CA VAL A 397 -25.30 1.50 0.08
C VAL A 397 -26.69 1.93 -0.32
N HIS A 398 -27.32 1.11 -1.16
CA HIS A 398 -28.74 1.19 -1.48
C HIS A 398 -29.39 -0.16 -1.18
N ASP A 399 -30.60 -0.12 -0.60
CA ASP A 399 -31.46 -1.29 -0.37
C ASP A 399 -32.80 -1.08 -1.05
N ALA A 400 -33.01 -1.78 -2.17
CA ALA A 400 -34.25 -1.71 -2.93
C ALA A 400 -35.45 -2.31 -2.18
N GLY A 401 -35.20 -3.18 -1.18
CA GLY A 401 -36.25 -3.89 -0.43
C GLY A 401 -36.75 -3.14 0.81
N GLY A 402 -36.17 -2.00 1.17
CA GLY A 402 -36.56 -1.25 2.36
C GLY A 402 -36.43 -2.02 3.68
N ARG A 403 -35.52 -3.00 3.75
CA ARG A 403 -35.29 -3.89 4.91
C ARG A 403 -34.60 -3.19 6.09
N GLY A 404 -34.43 -1.87 6.00
CA GLY A 404 -33.73 -1.05 6.99
C GLY A 404 -32.22 -1.10 6.79
N LEU A 405 -31.67 -0.03 6.22
CA LEU A 405 -30.23 0.23 6.27
C LEU A 405 -29.83 0.61 7.71
N PRO A 406 -28.60 0.29 8.16
CA PRO A 406 -28.12 0.65 9.49
C PRO A 406 -28.17 2.15 9.76
#